data_AF-A0A841QJ09-F1
#
_entry.id   AF-A0A841QJ09-F1
#
_cell.length_a   1.000
_cell.length_b   1.000
_cell.length_c   1.000
_cell.angle_alpha   90.00
_cell.angle_beta   90.00
_cell.angle_gamma   90.00
#
_symmetry.space_group_name_H-M   'P 1'
#
loop_
_entity.id
_entity.type
_entity.pdbx_description
1 polymer ?
#
loop_
_entity_poly.entity_id
_entity_poly.type
_entity_poly.pdbx_seq_one_letter_code
_entity_poly.pdbx_strand_id
1 'polypeptide(L)'
;MPPKAPRKTTHNRASTQPAPKQDAPVQRAAGQNAPLPGHVLEPAPAEGTPTPASLAPQASGRRTAKPASTPRTRKPAPGTTAKPRAKAASPKALPAPQTALRDMTKVEVQQFLTDLSRAWPDAQTELHYTTPFTLLVAVVLSAQATDASVNRVTPALFAAAPTPQAMAALGDEQVGQLIRTIGLWRNKAKNVVELSRQLLAEHDGQIPHTREALEKLAGVGRKTANVVLNVAFNQPTVPVDTHVFRLANRSGLGRGRTVEAVEKKLEARIPLPMVRDSHHWLILQGRYVCKARKPECWRCTAEQSCLFPDKTPLPRPKPPRAAP
;
A
#
# COMPACT_ATOMS: atom_id res chain seq x y z
N MET A 1 43.55 -80.13 -16.00
CA MET A 1 44.21 -78.85 -15.60
C MET A 1 43.95 -78.63 -14.12
N PRO A 2 45.00 -78.60 -13.29
CA PRO A 2 44.93 -78.34 -11.85
C PRO A 2 45.01 -76.82 -11.58
N PRO A 3 45.13 -76.33 -10.33
CA PRO A 3 44.23 -76.52 -9.18
C PRO A 3 44.07 -75.20 -8.34
N LYS A 4 43.40 -75.31 -7.17
CA LYS A 4 43.46 -74.40 -5.98
C LYS A 4 42.75 -73.03 -6.16
N ALA A 5 42.13 -72.39 -5.18
CA ALA A 5 42.15 -72.49 -3.72
C ALA A 5 40.82 -71.94 -3.13
N PRO A 6 40.54 -72.21 -1.85
CA PRO A 6 39.49 -71.54 -1.07
C PRO A 6 40.04 -70.38 -0.22
N ARG A 7 39.09 -69.70 0.46
CA ARG A 7 39.18 -68.89 1.69
C ARG A 7 39.13 -67.36 1.57
N LYS A 8 38.13 -66.86 2.30
CA LYS A 8 37.97 -65.49 2.81
C LYS A 8 39.07 -65.19 3.83
N THR A 9 39.65 -64.00 3.75
CA THR A 9 40.10 -63.23 4.91
C THR A 9 40.05 -61.73 4.59
N THR A 10 39.56 -61.00 5.60
CA THR A 10 39.59 -59.57 5.87
C THR A 10 40.72 -58.75 5.24
N HIS A 11 40.45 -57.49 4.88
CA HIS A 11 41.11 -56.33 5.51
C HIS A 11 40.49 -54.99 5.07
N ASN A 12 40.20 -54.18 6.09
CA ASN A 12 39.95 -52.74 6.03
C ASN A 12 41.25 -52.04 5.58
N ARG A 13 41.18 -51.14 4.60
CA ARG A 13 42.30 -50.25 4.27
C ARG A 13 41.77 -48.87 3.86
N ALA A 14 41.98 -47.91 4.76
CA ALA A 14 41.96 -46.49 4.48
C ALA A 14 42.98 -46.15 3.38
N SER A 15 42.64 -45.20 2.50
CA SER A 15 43.59 -44.54 1.60
C SER A 15 43.12 -43.11 1.35
N THR A 16 43.79 -42.20 2.05
CA THR A 16 44.47 -40.98 1.60
C THR A 16 43.81 -40.05 0.57
N GLN A 17 43.75 -38.77 0.95
CA GLN A 17 43.18 -37.57 0.31
C GLN A 17 43.82 -37.20 -1.06
N PRO A 18 43.26 -36.20 -1.78
CA PRO A 18 43.80 -34.84 -1.61
C PRO A 18 42.74 -33.71 -1.61
N ALA A 19 42.98 -32.68 -0.80
CA ALA A 19 42.38 -31.34 -0.97
C ALA A 19 42.79 -30.74 -2.33
N PRO A 20 42.02 -29.78 -2.90
CA PRO A 20 42.54 -28.40 -2.79
C PRO A 20 41.51 -27.24 -2.91
N LYS A 21 42.02 -26.05 -2.57
CA LYS A 21 41.68 -24.67 -2.99
C LYS A 21 40.50 -23.96 -2.30
N GLN A 22 40.89 -23.18 -1.30
CA GLN A 22 40.21 -21.98 -0.83
C GLN A 22 40.42 -20.87 -1.87
N ASP A 23 39.33 -20.24 -2.32
CA ASP A 23 39.37 -18.95 -3.01
C ASP A 23 38.22 -18.05 -2.52
N ALA A 24 38.65 -16.90 -1.97
CA ALA A 24 38.01 -15.59 -1.80
C ALA A 24 36.60 -15.45 -1.16
N PRO A 25 36.47 -14.68 -0.05
CA PRO A 25 35.17 -14.22 0.43
C PRO A 25 34.63 -13.10 -0.46
N VAL A 26 33.46 -13.31 -1.05
CA VAL A 26 32.67 -12.26 -1.70
C VAL A 26 32.25 -11.24 -0.65
N GLN A 27 32.87 -10.07 -0.72
CA GLN A 27 32.52 -8.89 0.06
C GLN A 27 31.06 -8.51 -0.23
N ARG A 28 30.18 -8.72 0.75
CA ARG A 28 28.86 -8.09 0.78
C ARG A 28 29.07 -6.63 1.16
N ALA A 29 28.74 -5.73 0.24
CA ALA A 29 28.60 -4.32 0.53
C ALA A 29 27.52 -4.14 1.62
N ALA A 30 27.98 -3.86 2.83
CA ALA A 30 27.14 -3.33 3.89
C ALA A 30 26.68 -1.93 3.45
N GLY A 31 25.38 -1.76 3.22
CA GLY A 31 24.76 -0.45 3.13
C GLY A 31 24.85 0.22 4.50
N GLN A 32 25.91 1.01 4.68
CA GLN A 32 26.15 1.83 5.85
C GLN A 32 25.14 2.98 5.86
N ASN A 33 24.10 2.89 6.67
CA ASN A 33 23.42 4.09 7.16
C ASN A 33 24.24 4.63 8.34
N ALA A 34 25.29 5.38 8.01
CA ALA A 34 25.97 6.23 8.95
C ALA A 34 25.16 7.53 9.17
N PRO A 35 24.98 8.01 10.41
CA PRO A 35 24.29 9.26 10.70
C PRO A 35 25.16 10.45 10.27
N LEU A 36 24.56 11.41 9.56
CA LEU A 36 25.19 12.69 9.22
C LEU A 36 25.51 13.48 10.50
N PRO A 37 26.69 14.12 10.61
CA PRO A 37 27.09 14.89 11.78
C PRO A 37 26.40 16.26 11.84
N GLY A 38 26.20 16.71 13.08
CA GLY A 38 25.38 17.85 13.45
C GLY A 38 25.93 19.22 13.05
N HIS A 39 24.99 20.10 12.70
CA HIS A 39 25.19 21.53 12.78
C HIS A 39 24.55 22.05 14.07
N VAL A 40 25.43 22.48 14.97
CA VAL A 40 25.13 23.26 16.17
C VAL A 40 24.62 24.62 15.71
N LEU A 41 23.41 24.99 16.13
CA LEU A 41 22.97 26.39 16.14
C LEU A 41 22.56 26.70 17.59
N GLU A 42 23.40 27.47 18.28
CA GLU A 42 23.09 28.06 19.58
C GLU A 42 21.94 29.09 19.47
N PRO A 43 21.17 29.32 20.55
CA PRO A 43 20.02 30.21 20.55
C PRO A 43 20.38 31.65 20.97
N ALA A 44 19.64 32.63 20.45
CA ALA A 44 19.67 34.03 20.92
C ALA A 44 18.26 34.64 20.78
N PRO A 45 17.90 35.71 21.51
CA PRO A 45 17.05 35.63 22.70
C PRO A 45 15.63 36.20 22.51
N ALA A 46 14.80 35.94 23.52
CA ALA A 46 13.42 36.40 23.66
C ALA A 46 13.32 37.87 24.09
N GLU A 47 12.41 38.64 23.49
CA GLU A 47 11.77 39.82 24.11
C GLU A 47 10.36 40.05 23.52
N GLY A 48 9.40 40.42 24.38
CA GLY A 48 8.27 41.28 23.98
C GLY A 48 6.84 40.76 24.14
N THR A 49 6.37 40.61 25.38
CA THR A 49 4.92 40.66 25.73
C THR A 49 4.34 42.04 25.35
N PRO A 50 3.03 42.14 25.05
CA PRO A 50 2.17 42.77 26.06
C PRO A 50 0.75 42.17 26.16
N THR A 51 0.23 42.25 27.39
CA THR A 51 -1.16 41.96 27.79
C THR A 51 -1.92 43.30 28.01
N PRO A 52 -3.20 43.33 28.41
CA PRO A 52 -4.35 43.59 27.54
C PRO A 52 -5.03 44.96 27.79
N ALA A 53 -5.83 45.43 26.83
CA ALA A 53 -6.78 46.52 27.04
C ALA A 53 -8.22 46.00 26.97
N SER A 54 -8.87 46.01 28.13
CA SER A 54 -10.31 45.90 28.34
C SER A 54 -11.03 47.14 27.79
N LEU A 55 -12.24 46.96 27.23
CA LEU A 55 -13.39 47.87 27.37
C LEU A 55 -14.64 47.18 26.75
N ALA A 56 -15.59 46.84 27.62
CA ALA A 56 -17.01 46.59 27.29
C ALA A 56 -17.83 47.82 27.78
N PRO A 57 -19.17 47.87 27.72
CA PRO A 57 -20.16 47.16 26.90
C PRO A 57 -21.16 48.13 26.21
N GLN A 58 -21.97 47.65 25.26
CA GLN A 58 -23.30 48.25 25.00
C GLN A 58 -24.36 47.17 24.82
N ALA A 59 -25.51 47.46 25.42
CA ALA A 59 -26.63 46.56 25.67
C ALA A 59 -27.76 46.72 24.63
N SER A 60 -28.76 45.84 24.78
CA SER A 60 -30.16 45.97 24.37
C SER A 60 -30.55 45.39 23.01
N GLY A 61 -31.47 44.40 23.06
CA GLY A 61 -32.15 43.89 21.86
C GLY A 61 -32.94 42.59 22.04
N ARG A 62 -33.73 42.47 23.11
CA ARG A 62 -34.67 41.37 23.37
C ARG A 62 -35.80 41.37 22.33
N ARG A 63 -36.04 40.27 21.58
CA ARG A 63 -37.33 40.00 20.91
C ARG A 63 -37.55 38.49 20.66
N THR A 64 -38.27 37.90 21.61
CA THR A 64 -39.43 36.99 21.48
C THR A 64 -39.55 36.00 20.32
N ALA A 65 -39.83 34.75 20.70
CA ALA A 65 -40.15 33.59 19.87
C ALA A 65 -41.63 33.48 19.43
N LYS A 66 -41.81 32.80 18.27
CA LYS A 66 -42.98 32.00 17.78
C LYS A 66 -44.29 32.76 17.42
N PRO A 67 -45.19 32.22 16.55
CA PRO A 67 -45.57 30.80 16.47
C PRO A 67 -45.63 30.15 15.06
N ALA A 68 -45.85 28.84 15.13
CA ALA A 68 -46.03 27.91 14.03
C ALA A 68 -47.32 28.16 13.23
N SER A 69 -47.29 27.84 11.93
CA SER A 69 -48.50 27.68 11.11
C SER A 69 -48.67 26.22 10.69
N THR A 70 -49.90 25.75 10.87
CA THR A 70 -50.42 24.40 10.65
C THR A 70 -50.68 24.11 9.16
N PRO A 71 -50.80 22.82 8.78
CA PRO A 71 -50.75 22.37 7.40
C PRO A 71 -52.10 22.53 6.69
N ARG A 72 -52.07 23.00 5.44
CA ARG A 72 -53.24 23.15 4.59
C ARG A 72 -53.53 21.85 3.84
N THR A 73 -54.68 21.26 4.10
CA THR A 73 -55.26 20.11 3.41
C THR A 73 -55.63 20.46 1.97
N ARG A 74 -55.21 19.62 1.01
CA ARG A 74 -55.67 19.66 -0.40
C ARG A 74 -56.38 18.35 -0.71
N LYS A 75 -57.67 18.45 -1.07
CA LYS A 75 -58.55 17.36 -1.53
C LYS A 75 -58.20 16.97 -2.98
N PRO A 76 -58.36 15.71 -3.41
CA PRO A 76 -57.83 15.22 -4.68
C PRO A 76 -58.79 15.44 -5.86
N ALA A 77 -58.22 15.63 -7.06
CA ALA A 77 -58.92 15.63 -8.34
C ALA A 77 -58.74 14.27 -9.05
N PRO A 78 -59.69 13.84 -9.91
CA PRO A 78 -59.82 12.44 -10.33
C PRO A 78 -59.14 12.14 -11.67
N GLY A 79 -58.67 10.89 -11.78
CA GLY A 79 -58.71 10.10 -13.01
C GLY A 79 -57.77 10.48 -14.14
N THR A 80 -56.58 9.87 -14.18
CA THR A 80 -55.90 9.59 -15.46
C THR A 80 -55.36 8.16 -15.43
N THR A 81 -55.83 7.37 -16.39
CA THR A 81 -55.57 5.95 -16.57
C THR A 81 -54.09 5.70 -16.87
N ALA A 82 -53.43 4.90 -16.02
CA ALA A 82 -52.05 4.48 -16.22
C ALA A 82 -51.97 3.43 -17.35
N LYS A 83 -51.24 3.76 -18.42
CA LYS A 83 -50.80 2.82 -19.46
C LYS A 83 -49.81 1.80 -18.85
N PRO A 84 -49.86 0.50 -19.22
CA PRO A 84 -48.91 -0.48 -18.70
C PRO A 84 -47.50 -0.19 -19.22
N ARG A 85 -46.53 -0.05 -18.30
CA ARG A 85 -45.11 0.05 -18.63
C ARG A 85 -44.66 -1.23 -19.33
N ALA A 86 -44.03 -1.07 -20.49
CA ALA A 86 -43.36 -2.13 -21.24
C ALA A 86 -42.32 -2.85 -20.37
N LYS A 87 -42.23 -4.18 -20.55
CA LYS A 87 -41.29 -5.08 -19.86
C LYS A 87 -39.87 -4.55 -19.97
N ALA A 88 -39.22 -4.37 -18.82
CA ALA A 88 -37.80 -4.06 -18.73
C ALA A 88 -36.99 -5.16 -19.43
N ALA A 89 -36.12 -4.76 -20.36
CA ALA A 89 -35.14 -5.64 -20.95
C ALA A 89 -34.20 -6.22 -19.87
N SER A 90 -33.95 -7.53 -19.94
CA SER A 90 -33.06 -8.24 -19.02
C SER A 90 -31.66 -7.59 -18.97
N PRO A 91 -31.02 -7.52 -17.79
CA PRO A 91 -29.67 -6.98 -17.68
C PRO A 91 -28.69 -7.86 -18.47
N LYS A 92 -27.89 -7.22 -19.31
CA LYS A 92 -26.80 -7.82 -20.10
C LYS A 92 -25.87 -8.58 -19.15
N ALA A 93 -25.64 -9.87 -19.42
CA ALA A 93 -24.81 -10.74 -18.58
C ALA A 93 -23.43 -10.13 -18.30
N LEU A 94 -23.01 -10.15 -17.04
CA LEU A 94 -21.64 -9.82 -16.64
C LEU A 94 -20.67 -10.81 -17.32
N PRO A 95 -19.52 -10.35 -17.85
CA PRO A 95 -18.53 -11.24 -18.44
C PRO A 95 -18.00 -12.24 -17.40
N ALA A 96 -17.60 -13.41 -17.89
CA ALA A 96 -17.04 -14.54 -17.14
C ALA A 96 -15.95 -14.11 -16.14
N PRO A 97 -15.74 -14.85 -15.02
CA PRO A 97 -14.80 -14.47 -13.99
C PRO A 97 -13.39 -14.32 -14.58
N GLN A 98 -12.87 -13.08 -14.58
CA GLN A 98 -11.53 -12.71 -15.03
C GLN A 98 -10.47 -13.20 -14.02
N THR A 99 -10.44 -14.50 -13.74
CA THR A 99 -9.61 -15.12 -12.71
C THR A 99 -8.97 -16.38 -13.24
N ALA A 100 -7.77 -16.72 -12.75
CA ALA A 100 -7.12 -17.99 -13.06
C ALA A 100 -8.03 -19.19 -12.73
N LEU A 101 -7.84 -20.30 -13.45
CA LEU A 101 -8.62 -21.53 -13.26
C LEU A 101 -8.25 -22.27 -11.98
N ARG A 102 -6.95 -22.23 -11.60
CA ARG A 102 -6.40 -22.81 -10.37
C ARG A 102 -5.41 -21.84 -9.73
N ASP A 103 -4.96 -22.16 -8.52
CA ASP A 103 -3.80 -21.47 -7.97
C ASP A 103 -2.48 -22.08 -8.53
N MET A 104 -1.42 -21.27 -8.59
CA MET A 104 -0.06 -21.63 -9.01
C MET A 104 0.61 -22.61 -8.04
N THR A 105 1.39 -23.57 -8.52
CA THR A 105 2.25 -24.40 -7.65
C THR A 105 3.35 -23.54 -7.00
N LYS A 106 4.01 -24.03 -5.94
CA LYS A 106 5.11 -23.28 -5.31
C LYS A 106 6.25 -22.93 -6.28
N VAL A 107 6.54 -23.83 -7.22
CA VAL A 107 7.55 -23.62 -8.28
C VAL A 107 7.10 -22.51 -9.23
N GLU A 108 5.84 -22.53 -9.67
CA GLU A 108 5.27 -21.47 -10.51
C GLU A 108 5.26 -20.11 -9.79
N VAL A 109 4.95 -20.08 -8.49
CA VAL A 109 5.00 -18.85 -7.67
C VAL A 109 6.42 -18.29 -7.63
N GLN A 110 7.42 -19.12 -7.34
CA GLN A 110 8.81 -18.69 -7.27
C GLN A 110 9.30 -18.17 -8.62
N GLN A 111 8.97 -18.87 -9.71
CA GLN A 111 9.32 -18.42 -11.06
C GLN A 111 8.63 -17.09 -11.40
N PHE A 112 7.32 -16.99 -11.14
CA PHE A 112 6.54 -15.77 -11.37
C PHE A 112 7.17 -14.56 -10.67
N LEU A 113 7.51 -14.70 -9.38
CA LEU A 113 8.14 -13.61 -8.63
C LEU A 113 9.57 -13.30 -9.10
N THR A 114 10.32 -14.31 -9.53
CA THR A 114 11.68 -14.12 -10.11
C THR A 114 11.62 -13.32 -11.42
N ASP A 115 10.61 -13.56 -12.25
CA ASP A 115 10.44 -12.80 -13.49
C ASP A 115 9.95 -11.37 -13.23
N LEU A 116 9.18 -11.16 -12.15
CA LEU A 116 8.82 -9.81 -11.71
C LEU A 116 10.00 -9.06 -11.09
N SER A 117 10.86 -9.72 -10.32
CA SER A 117 12.04 -9.07 -9.73
C SER A 117 13.01 -8.58 -10.80
N ARG A 118 13.14 -9.31 -11.92
CA ARG A 118 13.91 -8.87 -13.09
C ARG A 118 13.29 -7.68 -13.82
N ALA A 119 11.96 -7.62 -13.86
CA ALA A 119 11.24 -6.49 -14.48
C ALA A 119 11.27 -5.23 -13.62
N TRP A 120 11.35 -5.41 -12.30
CA TRP A 120 11.30 -4.35 -11.30
C TRP A 120 12.46 -4.50 -10.30
N PRO A 121 13.73 -4.38 -10.73
CA PRO A 121 14.89 -4.61 -9.87
C PRO A 121 14.97 -3.62 -8.70
N ASP A 122 14.57 -2.37 -8.94
CA ASP A 122 14.60 -1.28 -7.96
C ASP A 122 13.21 -0.98 -7.36
N ALA A 123 12.35 -2.00 -7.28
CA ALA A 123 10.98 -1.85 -6.79
C ALA A 123 10.95 -1.36 -5.35
N GLN A 124 10.45 -0.15 -5.14
CA GLN A 124 10.27 0.48 -3.84
C GLN A 124 8.91 1.18 -3.80
N THR A 125 8.50 1.66 -2.61
CA THR A 125 7.33 2.51 -2.50
C THR A 125 7.54 3.80 -3.29
N GLU A 126 6.50 4.26 -3.99
CA GLU A 126 6.55 5.53 -4.74
C GLU A 126 6.26 6.73 -3.83
N LEU A 127 5.95 6.52 -2.54
CA LEU A 127 5.75 7.59 -1.56
C LEU A 127 7.10 8.09 -1.02
N HIS A 128 7.28 9.40 -0.95
CA HIS A 128 8.49 10.01 -0.39
C HIS A 128 8.39 10.15 1.14
N TYR A 129 9.40 9.66 1.85
CA TYR A 129 9.51 9.72 3.31
C TYR A 129 10.98 9.67 3.76
N THR A 130 11.24 10.03 5.01
CA THR A 130 12.59 10.00 5.62
C THR A 130 12.65 9.20 6.92
N THR A 131 11.52 9.11 7.62
CA THR A 131 11.37 8.39 8.90
C THR A 131 10.13 7.49 8.89
N PRO A 132 10.04 6.46 9.76
CA PRO A 132 8.84 5.63 9.91
C PRO A 132 7.56 6.45 10.16
N PHE A 133 7.66 7.56 10.90
CA PHE A 133 6.52 8.45 11.14
C PHE A 133 6.08 9.15 9.84
N THR A 134 7.01 9.74 9.09
CA THR A 134 6.66 10.39 7.81
C THR A 134 6.12 9.39 6.78
N LEU A 135 6.59 8.13 6.79
CA LEU A 135 6.00 7.05 6.01
C LEU A 135 4.54 6.80 6.43
N LEU A 136 4.29 6.60 7.73
CA LEU A 136 2.94 6.38 8.25
C LEU A 136 1.99 7.48 7.81
N VAL A 137 2.38 8.74 7.97
CA VAL A 137 1.59 9.90 7.53
C VAL A 137 1.35 9.86 6.02
N ALA A 138 2.39 9.64 5.20
CA ALA A 138 2.26 9.56 3.75
C ALA A 138 1.27 8.45 3.32
N VAL A 139 1.33 7.27 3.96
CA VAL A 139 0.42 6.15 3.66
C VAL A 139 -1.02 6.48 4.07
N VAL A 140 -1.24 7.12 5.23
CA VAL A 140 -2.58 7.60 5.63
C VAL A 140 -3.13 8.62 4.63
N LEU A 141 -2.29 9.56 4.17
CA LEU A 141 -2.68 10.53 3.14
C LEU A 141 -2.98 9.90 1.78
N SER A 142 -2.34 8.76 1.45
CA SER A 142 -2.53 8.03 0.19
C SER A 142 -3.91 7.38 0.05
N ALA A 143 -4.67 7.24 1.14
CA ALA A 143 -6.01 6.66 1.09
C ALA A 143 -6.91 7.42 0.10
N GLN A 144 -7.33 6.74 -0.98
CA GLN A 144 -8.10 7.35 -2.08
C GLN A 144 -7.43 8.59 -2.71
N ALA A 145 -6.10 8.62 -2.71
CA ALA A 145 -5.29 9.62 -3.39
C ALA A 145 -4.25 8.93 -4.27
N THR A 146 -3.60 9.70 -5.14
CA THR A 146 -2.46 9.19 -5.93
C THR A 146 -1.17 9.48 -5.19
N ASP A 147 -0.18 8.60 -5.30
CA ASP A 147 1.14 8.81 -4.69
C ASP A 147 1.75 10.15 -5.15
N ALA A 148 1.58 10.48 -6.44
CA ALA A 148 1.98 11.77 -7.01
C ALA A 148 1.27 13.00 -6.38
N SER A 149 0.03 12.86 -5.92
CA SER A 149 -0.66 13.95 -5.19
C SER A 149 -0.21 14.07 -3.74
N VAL A 150 0.17 12.95 -3.11
CA VAL A 150 0.74 12.93 -1.76
C VAL A 150 2.13 13.55 -1.77
N ASN A 151 3.00 13.11 -2.67
CA ASN A 151 4.38 13.60 -2.81
C ASN A 151 4.46 15.10 -3.16
N ARG A 152 3.37 15.70 -3.65
CA ARG A 152 3.29 17.15 -3.90
C ARG A 152 3.10 17.97 -2.63
N VAL A 153 2.44 17.43 -1.60
CA VAL A 153 2.13 18.18 -0.37
C VAL A 153 3.03 17.79 0.80
N THR A 154 3.55 16.56 0.81
CA THR A 154 4.38 16.07 1.90
C THR A 154 5.68 16.84 2.12
N PRO A 155 6.36 17.43 1.11
CA PRO A 155 7.57 18.22 1.38
C PRO A 155 7.31 19.41 2.29
N ALA A 156 6.25 20.19 2.02
CA ALA A 156 5.88 21.33 2.86
C ALA A 156 5.36 20.88 4.23
N LEU A 157 4.55 19.81 4.28
CA LEU A 157 4.05 19.25 5.53
C LEU A 157 5.19 18.75 6.43
N PHE A 158 6.13 17.98 5.90
CA PHE A 158 7.22 17.39 6.67
C PHE A 158 8.32 18.39 7.02
N ALA A 159 8.47 19.47 6.25
CA ALA A 159 9.30 20.59 6.67
C ALA A 159 8.73 21.30 7.91
N ALA A 160 7.40 21.46 7.99
CA ALA A 160 6.73 22.08 9.13
C ALA A 160 6.57 21.13 10.33
N ALA A 161 6.32 19.85 10.07
CA ALA A 161 5.97 18.87 11.10
C ALA A 161 6.55 17.46 10.80
N PRO A 162 7.86 17.24 11.01
CA PRO A 162 8.51 15.95 10.73
C PRO A 162 8.31 14.89 11.83
N THR A 163 7.75 15.25 12.99
CA THR A 163 7.60 14.37 14.17
C THR A 163 6.16 14.38 14.69
N PRO A 164 5.74 13.36 15.48
CA PRO A 164 4.43 13.35 16.11
C PRO A 164 4.16 14.60 16.96
N GLN A 165 5.17 15.06 17.72
CA GLN A 165 5.10 16.27 18.54
C GLN A 165 4.80 17.50 17.68
N ALA A 166 5.58 17.70 16.61
CA ALA A 166 5.40 18.85 15.73
C ALA A 166 4.06 18.79 14.99
N MET A 167 3.62 17.60 14.55
CA MET A 167 2.35 17.41 13.86
C MET A 167 1.15 17.68 14.77
N ALA A 168 1.21 17.20 16.02
CA ALA A 168 0.17 17.46 17.02
C ALA A 168 0.09 18.95 17.40
N ALA A 169 1.25 19.64 17.47
CA ALA A 169 1.33 21.06 17.76
C ALA A 169 0.85 21.95 16.59
N LEU A 170 1.10 21.53 15.34
CA LEU A 170 0.65 22.26 14.14
C LEU A 170 -0.88 22.35 14.07
N GLY A 171 -1.59 21.32 14.53
CA GLY A 171 -3.04 21.30 14.59
C GLY A 171 -3.72 21.04 13.23
N ASP A 172 -4.99 20.67 13.27
CA ASP A 172 -5.72 20.14 12.12
C ASP A 172 -6.03 21.21 11.06
N GLU A 173 -6.21 22.47 11.47
CA GLU A 173 -6.40 23.58 10.54
C GLU A 173 -5.17 23.82 9.66
N GLN A 174 -3.99 23.97 10.25
CA GLN A 174 -2.75 24.25 9.51
C GLN A 174 -2.32 23.04 8.69
N VAL A 175 -2.38 21.82 9.25
CA VAL A 175 -2.17 20.59 8.48
C VAL A 175 -3.12 20.56 7.29
N GLY A 176 -4.40 20.85 7.51
CA GLY A 176 -5.42 20.88 6.47
C GLY A 176 -5.13 21.86 5.34
N GLN A 177 -4.60 23.04 5.65
CA GLN A 177 -4.16 24.01 4.64
C GLN A 177 -3.03 23.46 3.75
N LEU A 178 -2.03 22.81 4.36
CA LEU A 178 -0.88 22.23 3.65
C LEU A 178 -1.28 21.08 2.72
N ILE A 179 -2.28 20.28 3.11
CA ILE A 179 -2.74 19.11 2.34
C ILE A 179 -4.04 19.34 1.54
N ARG A 180 -4.52 20.60 1.43
CA ARG A 180 -5.84 20.93 0.88
C ARG A 180 -6.11 20.44 -0.54
N THR A 181 -5.05 20.19 -1.31
CA THR A 181 -5.13 19.70 -2.69
C THR A 181 -5.41 18.20 -2.78
N ILE A 182 -5.37 17.48 -1.67
CA ILE A 182 -5.71 16.05 -1.58
C ILE A 182 -7.22 15.90 -1.32
N GLY A 183 -7.84 14.90 -1.94
CA GLY A 183 -9.21 14.51 -1.63
C GLY A 183 -9.38 14.08 -0.16
N LEU A 184 -10.51 14.46 0.45
CA LEU A 184 -10.84 14.17 1.85
C LEU A 184 -9.88 14.82 2.87
N TRP A 185 -9.20 15.91 2.48
CA TRP A 185 -8.15 16.55 3.29
C TRP A 185 -8.60 16.92 4.72
N ARG A 186 -9.85 17.36 4.93
CA ARG A 186 -10.35 17.73 6.27
C ARG A 186 -10.27 16.57 7.26
N ASN A 187 -10.81 15.41 6.85
CA ASN A 187 -10.78 14.22 7.70
C ASN A 187 -9.35 13.66 7.81
N LYS A 188 -8.56 13.74 6.74
CA LYS A 188 -7.15 13.33 6.77
C LYS A 188 -6.33 14.18 7.73
N ALA A 189 -6.52 15.50 7.75
CA ALA A 189 -5.82 16.40 8.68
C ALA A 189 -6.16 16.06 10.13
N LYS A 190 -7.45 15.90 10.43
CA LYS A 190 -7.91 15.44 11.75
C LYS A 190 -7.27 14.11 12.16
N ASN A 191 -7.29 13.12 11.27
CA ASN A 191 -6.69 11.82 11.52
C ASN A 191 -5.18 11.92 11.75
N VAL A 192 -4.45 12.69 10.94
CA VAL A 192 -2.99 12.86 11.07
C VAL A 192 -2.59 13.54 12.37
N VAL A 193 -3.36 14.51 12.82
CA VAL A 193 -3.12 15.16 14.12
C VAL A 193 -3.50 14.21 15.26
N GLU A 194 -4.64 13.53 15.16
CA GLU A 194 -5.09 12.61 16.20
C GLU A 194 -4.18 11.39 16.34
N LEU A 195 -3.75 10.78 15.23
CA LEU A 195 -2.80 9.67 15.28
C LEU A 195 -1.47 10.12 15.91
N SER A 196 -1.05 11.37 15.67
CA SER A 196 0.16 11.92 16.30
C SER A 196 -0.02 12.07 17.80
N ARG A 197 -1.20 12.48 18.28
CA ARG A 197 -1.53 12.53 19.72
C ARG A 197 -1.57 11.14 20.34
N GLN A 198 -2.19 10.16 19.68
CA GLN A 198 -2.25 8.77 20.14
C GLN A 198 -0.85 8.16 20.26
N LEU A 199 0.04 8.41 19.31
CA LEU A 199 1.44 7.98 19.39
C LEU A 199 2.14 8.55 20.62
N LEU A 200 1.93 9.83 20.93
CA LEU A 200 2.53 10.47 22.11
C LEU A 200 1.96 9.94 23.43
N ALA A 201 0.65 9.68 23.48
CA ALA A 201 -0.03 9.26 24.70
C ALA A 201 0.15 7.76 25.02
N GLU A 202 0.17 6.90 24.00
CA GLU A 202 0.09 5.44 24.17
C GLU A 202 1.38 4.72 23.76
N HIS A 203 2.28 5.39 23.04
CA HIS A 203 3.46 4.78 22.43
C HIS A 203 4.75 5.61 22.55
N ASP A 204 4.80 6.58 23.47
CA ASP A 204 5.97 7.46 23.72
C ASP A 204 6.50 8.17 22.46
N GLY A 205 5.61 8.46 21.51
CA GLY A 205 5.94 9.07 20.21
C GLY A 205 6.58 8.09 19.20
N GLN A 206 6.67 6.80 19.51
CA GLN A 206 7.21 5.78 18.63
C GLN A 206 6.11 5.08 17.83
N ILE A 207 6.44 4.67 16.61
CA ILE A 207 5.51 3.90 15.77
C ILE A 207 5.47 2.46 16.28
N PRO A 208 4.30 1.88 16.62
CA PRO A 208 4.24 0.52 17.15
C PRO A 208 4.55 -0.54 16.07
N HIS A 209 5.15 -1.65 16.50
CA HIS A 209 5.62 -2.74 15.62
C HIS A 209 4.60 -3.88 15.46
N THR A 210 3.37 -3.71 15.96
CA THR A 210 2.30 -4.70 15.83
C THR A 210 1.14 -4.14 15.02
N ARG A 211 0.52 -4.98 14.19
CA ARG A 211 -0.60 -4.58 13.35
C ARG A 211 -1.78 -4.10 14.20
N GLU A 212 -2.07 -4.81 15.28
CA GLU A 212 -3.19 -4.54 16.16
C GLU A 212 -3.06 -3.18 16.87
N ALA A 213 -1.83 -2.74 17.17
CA ALA A 213 -1.59 -1.40 17.71
C ALA A 213 -1.70 -0.34 16.61
N LEU A 214 -1.12 -0.59 15.43
CA LEU A 214 -1.23 0.33 14.29
C LEU A 214 -2.69 0.55 13.87
N GLU A 215 -3.52 -0.50 13.81
CA GLU A 215 -4.94 -0.41 13.44
C GLU A 215 -5.80 0.40 14.42
N LYS A 216 -5.32 0.65 15.65
CA LYS A 216 -6.00 1.54 16.61
C LYS A 216 -5.76 3.01 16.30
N LEU A 217 -4.72 3.34 15.52
CA LEU A 217 -4.38 4.71 15.19
C LEU A 217 -5.40 5.32 14.22
N ALA A 218 -5.72 6.59 14.42
CA ALA A 218 -6.68 7.31 13.60
C ALA A 218 -6.28 7.30 12.11
N GLY A 219 -7.19 6.84 11.24
CA GLY A 219 -6.95 6.76 9.80
C GLY A 219 -6.08 5.58 9.35
N VAL A 220 -5.66 4.70 10.25
CA VAL A 220 -4.87 3.50 9.94
C VAL A 220 -5.80 2.29 9.88
N GLY A 221 -6.01 1.76 8.67
CA GLY A 221 -6.64 0.46 8.49
C GLY A 221 -5.61 -0.66 8.31
N ARG A 222 -6.09 -1.90 8.20
CA ARG A 222 -5.25 -3.10 8.00
C ARG A 222 -4.19 -2.97 6.91
N LYS A 223 -4.58 -2.49 5.73
CA LYS A 223 -3.64 -2.27 4.62
C LYS A 223 -2.53 -1.31 5.02
N THR A 224 -2.88 -0.18 5.61
CA THR A 224 -1.92 0.87 6.02
C THR A 224 -0.96 0.30 7.06
N ALA A 225 -1.47 -0.42 8.06
CA ALA A 225 -0.64 -1.10 9.06
C ALA A 225 0.35 -2.08 8.40
N ASN A 226 -0.12 -2.95 7.51
CA ASN A 226 0.75 -3.91 6.82
C ASN A 226 1.83 -3.21 5.96
N VAL A 227 1.50 -2.11 5.27
CA VAL A 227 2.50 -1.35 4.49
C VAL A 227 3.60 -0.81 5.40
N VAL A 228 3.24 -0.24 6.54
CA VAL A 228 4.22 0.30 7.50
C VAL A 228 5.07 -0.83 8.09
N LEU A 229 4.47 -1.95 8.49
CA LEU A 229 5.20 -3.12 8.99
C LEU A 229 6.19 -3.70 7.96
N ASN A 230 5.78 -3.78 6.69
CA ASN A 230 6.62 -4.28 5.61
C ASN A 230 7.78 -3.31 5.31
N VAL A 231 7.48 -2.03 5.10
CA VAL A 231 8.44 -1.05 4.57
C VAL A 231 9.34 -0.46 5.65
N ALA A 232 8.79 -0.06 6.81
CA ALA A 232 9.59 0.55 7.88
C ALA A 232 10.27 -0.48 8.78
N PHE A 233 9.60 -1.62 9.02
CA PHE A 233 10.06 -2.61 10.01
C PHE A 233 10.50 -3.94 9.39
N ASN A 234 10.53 -4.04 8.06
CA ASN A 234 11.03 -5.20 7.33
C ASN A 234 10.33 -6.52 7.76
N GLN A 235 9.06 -6.45 8.17
CA GLN A 235 8.27 -7.61 8.54
C GLN A 235 7.71 -8.32 7.30
N PRO A 236 7.56 -9.66 7.32
CA PRO A 236 7.12 -10.45 6.18
C PRO A 236 5.60 -10.38 5.97
N THR A 237 5.03 -9.18 5.91
CA THR A 237 3.62 -8.95 5.57
C THR A 237 3.47 -8.65 4.08
N VAL A 238 2.33 -9.01 3.48
CA VAL A 238 2.04 -8.72 2.06
C VAL A 238 0.79 -7.84 1.97
N PRO A 239 0.94 -6.50 1.96
CA PRO A 239 -0.21 -5.61 1.84
C PRO A 239 -0.95 -5.84 0.52
N VAL A 240 -2.25 -6.11 0.61
CA VAL A 240 -3.10 -6.34 -0.56
C VAL A 240 -3.95 -5.11 -0.84
N ASP A 241 -3.69 -4.47 -1.97
CA ASP A 241 -4.51 -3.39 -2.50
C ASP A 241 -5.35 -3.86 -3.72
N THR A 242 -6.01 -2.93 -4.41
CA THR A 242 -6.81 -3.28 -5.59
C THR A 242 -5.99 -3.82 -6.76
N HIS A 243 -4.70 -3.45 -6.87
CA HIS A 243 -3.80 -3.93 -7.90
C HIS A 243 -3.31 -5.33 -7.59
N VAL A 244 -2.81 -5.56 -6.37
CA VAL A 244 -2.36 -6.86 -5.86
C VAL A 244 -3.52 -7.86 -5.84
N PHE A 245 -4.69 -7.47 -5.34
CA PHE A 245 -5.89 -8.33 -5.31
C PHE A 245 -6.27 -8.82 -6.70
N ARG A 246 -6.30 -7.90 -7.68
CA ARG A 246 -6.61 -8.24 -9.07
C ARG A 246 -5.52 -9.12 -9.67
N LEU A 247 -4.26 -8.78 -9.49
CA LEU A 247 -3.13 -9.53 -10.02
C LEU A 247 -3.10 -10.95 -9.46
N ALA A 248 -3.28 -11.11 -8.15
CA ALA A 248 -3.28 -12.40 -7.47
C ALA A 248 -4.41 -13.32 -7.97
N ASN A 249 -5.62 -12.77 -8.14
CA ASN A 249 -6.76 -13.51 -8.67
C ASN A 249 -6.62 -13.84 -10.17
N ARG A 250 -6.10 -12.93 -10.99
CA ARG A 250 -5.89 -13.17 -12.43
C ARG A 250 -4.81 -14.19 -12.70
N SER A 251 -3.67 -14.08 -12.02
CA SER A 251 -2.49 -14.92 -12.27
C SER A 251 -2.58 -16.31 -11.65
N GLY A 252 -3.38 -16.47 -10.59
CA GLY A 252 -3.38 -17.71 -9.79
C GLY A 252 -2.37 -17.70 -8.64
N LEU A 253 -1.67 -16.58 -8.41
CA LEU A 253 -0.69 -16.46 -7.32
C LEU A 253 -1.31 -16.74 -5.93
N GLY A 254 -2.56 -16.29 -5.73
CA GLY A 254 -3.30 -16.51 -4.49
C GLY A 254 -4.74 -16.05 -4.64
N ARG A 255 -5.61 -16.89 -5.22
CA ARG A 255 -7.01 -16.51 -5.49
C ARG A 255 -7.82 -16.44 -4.21
N GLY A 256 -8.70 -15.45 -4.10
CA GLY A 256 -9.55 -15.25 -2.94
C GLY A 256 -10.69 -14.29 -3.22
N ARG A 257 -11.81 -14.49 -2.54
CA ARG A 257 -13.00 -13.62 -2.64
C ARG A 257 -12.87 -12.35 -1.81
N THR A 258 -12.05 -12.37 -0.77
CA THR A 258 -11.81 -11.22 0.13
C THR A 258 -10.32 -10.87 0.16
N VAL A 259 -10.02 -9.64 0.58
CA VAL A 259 -8.65 -9.12 0.68
C VAL A 259 -7.84 -9.97 1.66
N GLU A 260 -8.44 -10.31 2.81
CA GLU A 260 -7.81 -11.10 3.88
C GLU A 260 -7.51 -12.53 3.41
N ALA A 261 -8.39 -13.12 2.59
CA ALA A 261 -8.16 -14.44 2.04
C ALA A 261 -7.00 -14.45 1.03
N VAL A 262 -6.84 -13.38 0.24
CA VAL A 262 -5.70 -13.21 -0.66
C VAL A 262 -4.42 -12.98 0.14
N GLU A 263 -4.44 -12.05 1.10
CA GLU A 263 -3.30 -11.73 1.99
C GLU A 263 -2.73 -13.00 2.63
N LYS A 264 -3.56 -13.76 3.36
CA LYS A 264 -3.14 -15.00 4.03
C LYS A 264 -2.58 -16.04 3.05
N LYS A 265 -3.14 -16.12 1.84
CA LYS A 265 -2.62 -17.02 0.80
C LYS A 265 -1.28 -16.56 0.25
N LEU A 266 -1.07 -15.26 0.05
CA LEU A 266 0.21 -14.73 -0.42
C LEU A 266 1.30 -14.99 0.63
N GLU A 267 1.04 -14.67 1.90
CA GLU A 267 1.96 -14.92 3.00
C GLU A 267 2.35 -16.40 3.13
N ALA A 268 1.40 -17.32 2.91
CA ALA A 268 1.67 -18.76 2.98
C ALA A 268 2.42 -19.34 1.78
N ARG A 269 2.45 -18.64 0.63
CA ARG A 269 2.93 -19.19 -0.65
C ARG A 269 4.18 -18.52 -1.16
N ILE A 270 4.38 -17.25 -0.85
CA ILE A 270 5.56 -16.52 -1.26
C ILE A 270 6.74 -17.02 -0.42
N PRO A 271 7.86 -17.42 -1.05
CA PRO A 271 9.05 -17.82 -0.31
C PRO A 271 9.52 -16.69 0.62
N LEU A 272 9.84 -17.01 1.88
CA LEU A 272 10.26 -16.03 2.89
C LEU A 272 11.30 -15.00 2.41
N PRO A 273 12.35 -15.39 1.66
CA PRO A 273 13.35 -14.43 1.16
C PRO A 273 12.78 -13.37 0.20
N MET A 274 11.63 -13.64 -0.41
CA MET A 274 10.99 -12.80 -1.42
C MET A 274 9.80 -12.01 -0.87
N VAL A 275 9.28 -12.34 0.33
CA VAL A 275 8.03 -11.76 0.85
C VAL A 275 8.08 -10.24 0.90
N ARG A 276 9.18 -9.68 1.41
CA ARG A 276 9.36 -8.23 1.55
C ARG A 276 9.20 -7.52 0.19
N ASP A 277 10.04 -7.92 -0.77
CA ASP A 277 10.14 -7.22 -2.05
C ASP A 277 8.96 -7.56 -2.98
N SER A 278 8.31 -8.72 -2.74
CA SER A 278 7.16 -9.16 -3.52
C SER A 278 6.02 -8.16 -3.52
N HIS A 279 5.77 -7.44 -2.43
CA HIS A 279 4.72 -6.43 -2.40
C HIS A 279 4.94 -5.36 -3.48
N HIS A 280 6.15 -4.80 -3.56
CA HIS A 280 6.51 -3.77 -4.52
C HIS A 280 6.47 -4.30 -5.97
N TRP A 281 6.94 -5.52 -6.21
CA TRP A 281 6.82 -6.15 -7.53
C TRP A 281 5.36 -6.30 -7.95
N LEU A 282 4.51 -6.79 -7.05
CA LEU A 282 3.10 -7.06 -7.34
C LEU A 282 2.30 -5.78 -7.56
N ILE A 283 2.52 -4.73 -6.76
CA ILE A 283 1.81 -3.46 -6.93
C ILE A 283 2.23 -2.74 -8.21
N LEU A 284 3.52 -2.67 -8.53
CA LEU A 284 4.03 -2.05 -9.76
C LEU A 284 3.58 -2.82 -10.99
N GLN A 285 3.67 -4.15 -10.95
CA GLN A 285 3.16 -5.01 -12.02
C GLN A 285 1.66 -4.83 -12.21
N GLY A 286 0.88 -4.81 -11.13
CA GLY A 286 -0.56 -4.59 -11.16
C GLY A 286 -0.93 -3.20 -11.70
N ARG A 287 -0.17 -2.17 -11.35
CA ARG A 287 -0.39 -0.77 -11.74
C ARG A 287 -0.05 -0.53 -13.21
N TYR A 288 1.13 -0.94 -13.64
CA TYR A 288 1.69 -0.53 -14.94
C TYR A 288 1.51 -1.56 -16.07
N VAL A 289 1.33 -2.84 -15.76
CA VAL A 289 1.24 -3.90 -16.78
C VAL A 289 -0.10 -4.64 -16.71
N CYS A 290 -0.47 -5.22 -15.57
CA CYS A 290 -1.72 -5.96 -15.38
C CYS A 290 -2.91 -5.03 -15.06
N LYS A 291 -3.13 -4.06 -15.93
CA LYS A 291 -4.16 -3.01 -15.80
C LYS A 291 -5.57 -3.59 -15.74
N ALA A 292 -6.47 -2.89 -15.04
CA ALA A 292 -7.83 -3.37 -14.80
C ALA A 292 -8.64 -3.61 -16.08
N ARG A 293 -8.61 -2.68 -17.04
CA ARG A 293 -9.41 -2.78 -18.27
C ARG A 293 -8.79 -3.72 -19.29
N LYS A 294 -7.55 -3.47 -19.69
CA LYS A 294 -6.82 -4.26 -20.69
C LYS A 294 -5.40 -4.51 -20.19
N PRO A 295 -5.09 -5.71 -19.67
CA PRO A 295 -3.74 -6.02 -19.22
C PRO A 295 -2.79 -6.07 -20.42
N GLU A 296 -1.54 -5.68 -20.23
CA GLU A 296 -0.53 -5.67 -21.29
C GLU A 296 0.28 -6.98 -21.24
N CYS A 297 -0.43 -8.12 -21.35
CA CYS A 297 0.14 -9.46 -21.24
C CYS A 297 1.31 -9.67 -22.22
N TRP A 298 1.21 -9.09 -23.42
CA TRP A 298 2.23 -9.15 -24.48
C TRP A 298 3.61 -8.60 -24.09
N ARG A 299 3.73 -7.79 -23.03
CA ARG A 299 5.02 -7.33 -22.48
C ARG A 299 5.23 -7.72 -21.02
N CYS A 300 4.41 -8.63 -20.49
CA CYS A 300 4.56 -9.10 -19.12
C CYS A 300 5.69 -10.14 -19.06
N THR A 301 6.72 -9.90 -18.24
CA THR A 301 7.84 -10.85 -18.07
C THR A 301 7.39 -12.17 -17.47
N ALA A 302 6.40 -12.14 -16.57
CA ALA A 302 5.84 -13.32 -15.91
C ALA A 302 4.65 -13.94 -16.67
N GLU A 303 4.50 -13.67 -17.98
CA GLU A 303 3.36 -14.14 -18.78
C GLU A 303 3.29 -15.67 -18.86
N GLN A 304 4.44 -16.34 -18.95
CA GLN A 304 4.54 -17.80 -19.10
C GLN A 304 3.98 -18.53 -17.88
N SER A 305 4.35 -18.11 -16.66
CA SER A 305 3.82 -18.70 -15.42
C SER A 305 2.38 -18.25 -15.10
N CYS A 306 1.91 -17.15 -15.69
CA CYS A 306 0.59 -16.58 -15.41
C CYS A 306 -0.55 -17.47 -15.95
N LEU A 307 -1.47 -17.87 -15.07
CA LEU A 307 -2.61 -18.74 -15.37
C LEU A 307 -3.88 -17.98 -15.78
N PHE A 308 -3.74 -16.72 -16.19
CA PHE A 308 -4.86 -15.91 -16.66
C PHE A 308 -5.31 -16.40 -18.05
N PRO A 309 -6.59 -16.77 -18.26
CA PRO A 309 -7.03 -17.34 -19.53
C PRO A 309 -7.09 -16.30 -20.66
N ASP A 310 -7.59 -15.10 -20.39
CA ASP A 310 -7.88 -14.08 -21.40
C ASP A 310 -6.67 -13.15 -21.67
N LYS A 311 -5.51 -13.74 -21.98
CA LYS A 311 -4.28 -12.97 -22.20
C LYS A 311 -4.41 -12.04 -23.40
N THR A 312 -4.00 -10.78 -23.21
CA THR A 312 -4.04 -9.78 -24.28
C THR A 312 -2.87 -9.99 -25.25
N PRO A 313 -3.13 -10.23 -26.55
CA PRO A 313 -2.08 -10.41 -27.54
C PRO A 313 -1.36 -9.09 -27.86
N LEU A 314 -0.23 -9.19 -28.56
CA LEU A 314 0.53 -8.04 -29.04
C LEU A 314 -0.37 -7.12 -29.89
N PRO A 315 -0.42 -5.80 -29.62
CA PRO A 315 -1.20 -4.87 -30.42
C PRO A 315 -0.71 -4.86 -31.86
N ARG A 316 -1.62 -4.99 -32.83
CA ARG A 316 -1.28 -4.75 -34.24
C ARG A 316 -1.01 -3.25 -34.44
N PRO A 317 0.03 -2.86 -35.20
CA PRO A 317 0.27 -1.47 -35.52
C PRO A 317 -0.97 -0.88 -36.21
N LYS A 318 -1.41 0.30 -35.77
CA LYS A 318 -2.50 1.00 -36.45
C LYS A 318 -2.00 1.42 -37.83
N PRO A 319 -2.79 1.20 -38.90
CA PRO A 319 -2.44 1.78 -40.19
C PRO A 319 -2.36 3.31 -40.05
N PRO A 320 -1.48 3.98 -40.82
CA PRO A 320 -1.36 5.43 -40.77
C PRO A 320 -2.74 6.05 -41.00
N ARG A 321 -3.10 7.06 -40.20
CA ARG A 321 -4.31 7.85 -40.48
C ARG A 321 -4.11 8.48 -41.85
N ALA A 322 -5.06 8.28 -42.76
CA ALA A 322 -5.11 9.03 -44.00
C ALA A 322 -5.06 10.53 -43.65
N ALA A 323 -4.17 11.27 -44.33
CA ALA A 323 -4.08 12.71 -44.18
C ALA A 323 -5.42 13.35 -44.57
N PRO A 324 -5.84 14.42 -43.87
CA PRO A 324 -7.10 15.12 -44.16
C PRO A 324 -7.12 15.73 -45.57
#